data_AF-A0A962ZBX2-F1
#
_entry.id   AF-A0A962ZBX2-F1
#
_cell.length_a   1.000
_cell.length_b   1.000
_cell.length_c   1.000
_cell.angle_alpha   90.00
_cell.angle_beta   90.00
_cell.angle_gamma   90.00
#
_symmetry.space_group_name_H-M   'P 1'
#
loop_
_entity.id
_entity.type
_entity.pdbx_description
1 polymer ?
#
loop_
_entity_poly.entity_id
_entity_poly.type
_entity_poly.pdbx_seq_one_letter_code
_entity_poly.pdbx_strand_id
1 'polypeptide(L)'
;KCLHYTALHQQPWHPFPELFSYHPNPLAYIWYDLEREADAQGYELFDIDRPSPNFEAVLGRNDRDPAVPVPIDDDLRERVDRSGAESVLLVRARGAEPEWGGLDGRAGASIFTLEPGKGWPEGKVDAVLAAGLVERIPPADIPWVLDGLFARAQTFVEVRVPAMEPEGLGSAEWWRKRLEEAARRHPAVSWQLDIADLSAPIPGTRVRFRTERIASADAPRVWALVDGDASGDAQVQRLASALGWGFETKRLAYNLRDMLPNAFLGASASHVDADRSSRLDEPMPDLVIAAGKSSAPVAGWIKKASGGRTRVVQLGHPNASFDLFDLIVTAPDHRLPVRDNVLHVAAPLAGLD
;
A
#
# COMPACT_ATOMS: atom_id res chain seq x y z
N LYS A 1 -32.29 7.11 -31.91
CA LYS A 1 -32.40 5.73 -31.33
C LYS A 1 -31.31 5.61 -30.28
N CYS A 2 -31.67 5.55 -29.00
CA CYS A 2 -30.72 5.30 -27.92
C CYS A 2 -30.37 3.81 -27.96
N LEU A 3 -29.10 3.47 -28.22
CA LEU A 3 -28.61 2.09 -28.18
C LEU A 3 -28.23 1.78 -26.73
N HIS A 4 -29.10 1.05 -26.04
CA HIS A 4 -28.85 0.57 -24.69
C HIS A 4 -28.10 -0.76 -24.79
N TYR A 5 -26.76 -0.72 -24.68
CA TYR A 5 -25.92 -1.91 -24.59
C TYR A 5 -25.75 -2.29 -23.11
N THR A 6 -26.74 -2.95 -22.51
CA THR A 6 -26.47 -3.74 -21.30
C THR A 6 -26.07 -5.14 -21.74
N ALA A 7 -24.75 -5.37 -21.80
CA ALA A 7 -24.20 -6.71 -21.97
C ALA A 7 -24.46 -7.52 -20.68
N LEU A 8 -25.64 -8.12 -20.59
CA LEU A 8 -26.11 -8.93 -19.46
C LEU A 8 -25.13 -10.06 -19.06
N HIS A 9 -24.23 -10.45 -19.96
CA HIS A 9 -23.23 -11.51 -19.80
C HIS A 9 -21.90 -11.05 -19.18
N GLN A 10 -21.71 -9.74 -18.93
CA GLN A 10 -20.54 -9.19 -18.24
C GLN A 10 -20.84 -8.74 -16.80
N GLN A 11 -22.10 -8.77 -16.39
CA GLN A 11 -22.44 -8.55 -14.99
C GLN A 11 -21.89 -9.74 -14.18
N PRO A 12 -21.13 -9.53 -13.09
CA PRO A 12 -20.51 -10.60 -12.31
C PRO A 12 -21.53 -11.51 -11.62
N TRP A 13 -22.80 -11.13 -11.64
CA TRP A 13 -23.91 -11.90 -11.15
C TRP A 13 -24.45 -12.78 -12.27
N HIS A 14 -24.44 -14.10 -12.05
CA HIS A 14 -25.05 -15.11 -12.92
C HIS A 14 -26.43 -15.47 -12.34
N PRO A 15 -27.52 -14.73 -12.67
CA PRO A 15 -28.80 -14.90 -11.99
C PRO A 15 -29.41 -16.30 -12.16
N PHE A 16 -29.16 -16.93 -13.30
CA PHE A 16 -29.79 -18.20 -13.66
C PHE A 16 -28.74 -19.15 -14.26
N PRO A 17 -27.76 -19.60 -13.45
CA PRO A 17 -26.63 -20.41 -13.93
C PRO A 17 -27.08 -21.80 -14.39
N GLU A 18 -28.24 -22.26 -13.92
CA GLU A 18 -28.85 -23.53 -14.35
C GLU A 18 -29.64 -23.41 -15.67
N LEU A 19 -29.98 -22.19 -16.09
CA LEU A 19 -30.81 -21.93 -17.28
C LEU A 19 -30.01 -21.40 -18.48
N PHE A 20 -28.85 -20.77 -18.24
CA PHE A 20 -28.03 -20.18 -19.30
C PHE A 20 -26.55 -20.57 -19.18
N SER A 21 -25.92 -20.78 -20.33
CA SER A 21 -24.45 -20.92 -20.43
C SER A 21 -23.82 -19.54 -20.61
N TYR A 22 -23.05 -19.10 -19.61
CA TYR A 22 -22.32 -17.84 -19.65
C TYR A 22 -20.92 -18.07 -20.24
N HIS A 23 -20.57 -17.30 -21.26
CA HIS A 23 -19.23 -17.32 -21.86
C HIS A 23 -18.62 -15.91 -21.84
N PRO A 24 -17.30 -15.79 -21.60
CA PRO A 24 -16.61 -14.51 -21.79
C PRO A 24 -16.79 -14.02 -23.23
N ASN A 25 -17.18 -12.76 -23.39
CA ASN A 25 -17.28 -12.17 -24.73
C ASN A 25 -15.85 -12.09 -25.33
N PRO A 26 -15.59 -12.59 -26.55
CA PRO A 26 -14.26 -12.55 -27.16
C PRO A 26 -13.73 -11.12 -27.37
N LEU A 27 -14.61 -10.11 -27.35
CA LEU A 27 -14.26 -8.70 -27.43
C LEU A 27 -14.30 -7.97 -26.08
N ALA A 28 -14.40 -8.70 -24.95
CA ALA A 28 -14.43 -8.10 -23.61
C ALA A 28 -13.17 -7.27 -23.31
N TYR A 29 -12.03 -7.60 -23.92
CA TYR A 29 -10.79 -6.85 -23.78
C TYR A 29 -10.94 -5.37 -24.13
N ILE A 30 -11.78 -5.02 -25.12
CA ILE A 30 -12.03 -3.62 -25.51
C ILE A 30 -12.61 -2.83 -24.34
N TRP A 31 -13.57 -3.42 -23.62
CA TRP A 31 -14.17 -2.78 -22.44
C TRP A 31 -13.17 -2.67 -21.30
N TYR A 32 -12.39 -3.72 -21.05
CA TYR A 32 -11.35 -3.68 -20.02
C TYR A 32 -10.24 -2.68 -20.36
N ASP A 33 -9.89 -2.51 -21.64
CA ASP A 33 -8.95 -1.50 -22.10
C ASP A 33 -9.50 -0.09 -21.88
N LEU A 34 -10.76 0.15 -22.25
CA LEU A 34 -11.44 1.43 -22.02
C LEU A 34 -11.59 1.74 -20.52
N GLU A 35 -11.89 0.74 -19.69
CA GLU A 35 -11.98 0.86 -18.24
C GLU A 35 -10.61 1.18 -17.64
N ARG A 36 -9.55 0.48 -18.04
CA ARG A 36 -8.17 0.80 -17.64
C ARG A 36 -7.74 2.19 -18.08
N GLU A 37 -8.09 2.60 -19.30
CA GLU A 37 -7.80 3.93 -19.82
C GLU A 37 -8.55 4.99 -19.00
N ALA A 38 -9.84 4.79 -18.73
CA ALA A 38 -10.64 5.66 -17.89
C ALA A 38 -10.04 5.78 -16.47
N ASP A 39 -9.65 4.66 -15.85
CA ASP A 39 -8.99 4.62 -14.54
C ASP A 39 -7.65 5.39 -14.57
N ALA A 40 -6.84 5.18 -15.61
CA ALA A 40 -5.55 5.85 -15.79
C ALA A 40 -5.70 7.35 -16.01
N GLN A 41 -6.79 7.80 -16.65
CA GLN A 41 -7.13 9.21 -16.80
C GLN A 41 -7.84 9.79 -15.56
N GLY A 42 -8.13 8.97 -14.54
CA GLY A 42 -8.87 9.41 -13.36
C GLY A 42 -10.30 9.83 -13.65
N TYR A 43 -10.95 9.21 -14.65
CA TYR A 43 -12.33 9.50 -14.99
C TYR A 43 -13.26 9.05 -13.86
N GLU A 44 -14.01 9.99 -13.29
CA GLU A 44 -15.07 9.76 -12.32
C GLU A 44 -16.39 10.27 -12.91
N LEU A 45 -17.51 9.59 -12.62
CA LEU A 45 -18.84 9.99 -13.13
C LEU A 45 -19.35 11.29 -12.49
N PHE A 46 -18.91 11.53 -11.26
CA PHE A 46 -19.25 12.68 -10.42
C PHE A 46 -17.97 13.31 -9.89
N ASP A 47 -18.05 14.60 -9.60
CA ASP A 47 -16.96 15.39 -9.05
C ASP A 47 -17.53 16.46 -8.11
N ILE A 48 -16.66 17.32 -7.59
CA ILE A 48 -17.07 18.37 -6.65
C ILE A 48 -17.99 19.43 -7.28
N ASP A 49 -17.90 19.66 -8.59
CA ASP A 49 -18.71 20.62 -9.33
C ASP A 49 -20.04 19.99 -9.81
N ARG A 50 -20.03 18.66 -10.04
CA ARG A 50 -21.19 17.85 -10.42
C ARG A 50 -21.30 16.59 -9.56
N PRO A 51 -21.69 16.72 -8.28
CA PRO A 51 -21.84 15.58 -7.38
C PRO A 51 -23.05 14.72 -7.76
N SER A 52 -23.19 13.56 -7.12
CA SER A 52 -24.33 12.67 -7.39
C SER A 52 -25.68 13.33 -7.05
N PRO A 53 -26.79 12.94 -7.71
CA PRO A 53 -28.10 13.58 -7.51
C PRO A 53 -28.59 13.59 -6.05
N ASN A 54 -28.14 12.64 -5.24
CA ASN A 54 -28.54 12.51 -3.83
C ASN A 54 -27.52 13.11 -2.86
N PHE A 55 -26.40 13.67 -3.34
CA PHE A 55 -25.31 14.16 -2.50
C PHE A 55 -25.79 15.14 -1.44
N GLU A 56 -26.46 16.22 -1.84
CA GLU A 56 -26.92 17.25 -0.90
C GLU A 56 -27.90 16.70 0.15
N ALA A 57 -28.77 15.78 -0.26
CA ALA A 57 -29.78 15.17 0.59
C ALA A 57 -29.19 14.21 1.63
N VAL A 58 -28.09 13.52 1.28
CA VAL A 58 -27.44 12.51 2.11
C VAL A 58 -26.29 13.07 2.94
N LEU A 59 -25.58 14.09 2.44
CA LEU A 59 -24.39 14.65 3.06
C LEU A 59 -24.66 15.08 4.51
N GLY A 60 -24.02 14.36 5.43
CA GLY A 60 -24.12 14.60 6.86
C GLY A 60 -25.42 14.09 7.51
N ARG A 61 -26.29 13.40 6.77
CA ARG A 61 -27.56 12.83 7.26
C ARG A 61 -27.56 11.31 7.34
N ASN A 62 -26.61 10.64 6.68
CA ASN A 62 -26.35 9.23 6.92
C ASN A 62 -25.68 9.06 8.29
N ASP A 63 -26.48 9.14 9.35
CA ASP A 63 -26.06 8.87 10.71
C ASP A 63 -25.89 7.36 10.88
N ARG A 64 -24.64 6.91 10.72
CA ARG A 64 -24.11 5.96 11.70
C ARG A 64 -23.23 6.76 12.63
N ASP A 65 -23.84 7.55 13.50
CA ASP A 65 -23.08 8.01 14.66
C ASP A 65 -22.61 6.76 15.39
N PRO A 66 -21.30 6.52 15.47
CA PRO A 66 -20.84 5.41 16.27
C PRO A 66 -21.26 5.68 17.71
N ALA A 67 -21.80 4.67 18.39
CA ALA A 67 -22.07 4.77 19.83
C ALA A 67 -20.78 5.09 20.64
N VAL A 68 -19.61 4.94 20.02
CA VAL A 68 -18.29 5.28 20.56
C VAL A 68 -17.49 6.03 19.49
N PRO A 69 -17.16 7.33 19.67
CA PRO A 69 -16.25 8.05 18.79
C PRO A 69 -14.96 7.23 18.61
N VAL A 70 -14.41 7.17 17.38
CA VAL A 70 -13.12 6.50 17.14
C VAL A 70 -12.01 7.48 17.56
N PRO A 71 -11.38 7.33 18.74
CA PRO A 71 -10.47 8.36 19.23
C PRO A 71 -9.21 8.40 18.35
N ILE A 72 -8.62 9.59 18.18
CA ILE A 72 -7.26 9.70 17.64
C ILE A 72 -6.30 9.06 18.63
N ASP A 73 -5.60 8.02 18.18
CA ASP A 73 -4.61 7.31 18.98
C ASP A 73 -3.33 8.15 19.06
N ASP A 74 -2.53 7.89 20.10
CA ASP A 74 -1.24 8.55 20.26
C ASP A 74 -0.28 8.22 19.09
N ASP A 75 -0.47 7.07 18.41
CA ASP A 75 0.28 6.66 17.21
C ASP A 75 0.14 7.69 16.08
N LEU A 76 -1.05 8.24 15.82
CA LEU A 76 -1.20 9.25 14.77
C LEU A 76 -0.47 10.55 15.11
N ARG A 77 -0.58 11.05 16.34
CA ARG A 77 0.18 12.26 16.74
C ARG A 77 1.66 12.03 16.58
N GLU A 78 2.15 10.89 17.10
CA GLU A 78 3.55 10.52 16.98
C GLU A 78 3.99 10.43 15.52
N ARG A 79 3.14 9.93 14.63
CA ARG A 79 3.44 9.84 13.19
C ARG A 79 3.42 11.19 12.50
N VAL A 80 2.45 12.05 12.76
CA VAL A 80 2.43 13.43 12.25
C VAL A 80 3.69 14.15 12.72
N ASP A 81 4.07 14.00 13.98
CA ASP A 81 5.27 14.62 14.54
C ASP A 81 6.57 14.01 13.95
N ARG A 82 6.64 12.68 13.80
CA ARG A 82 7.80 12.00 13.20
C ARG A 82 7.96 12.27 11.70
N SER A 83 6.84 12.52 11.00
CA SER A 83 6.85 12.90 9.59
C SER A 83 7.38 14.32 9.37
N GLY A 84 7.46 15.14 10.43
CA GLY A 84 7.83 16.55 10.32
C GLY A 84 6.77 17.41 9.64
N ALA A 85 5.52 16.94 9.54
CA ALA A 85 4.42 17.69 8.96
C ALA A 85 4.20 19.00 9.72
N GLU A 86 4.31 20.14 9.03
CA GLU A 86 4.07 21.48 9.58
C GLU A 86 2.61 21.89 9.36
N SER A 87 2.00 21.42 8.28
CA SER A 87 0.64 21.72 7.87
C SER A 87 -0.25 20.48 7.86
N VAL A 88 -1.42 20.59 8.49
CA VAL A 88 -2.38 19.48 8.62
C VAL A 88 -3.77 19.96 8.21
N LEU A 89 -4.44 19.21 7.33
CA LEU A 89 -5.83 19.45 6.95
C LEU A 89 -6.73 18.37 7.54
N LEU A 90 -7.65 18.78 8.42
CA LEU A 90 -8.66 17.94 9.04
C LEU A 90 -9.95 18.07 8.24
N VAL A 91 -10.45 16.96 7.69
CA VAL A 91 -11.59 16.95 6.77
C VAL A 91 -12.77 16.20 7.37
N ARG A 92 -13.94 16.84 7.35
CA ARG A 92 -15.19 16.28 7.88
C ARG A 92 -16.38 16.59 6.98
N ALA A 93 -17.43 15.79 7.03
CA ALA A 93 -18.69 16.15 6.40
C ALA A 93 -19.45 17.21 7.22
N ARG A 94 -20.34 17.96 6.57
CA ARG A 94 -21.30 18.85 7.26
C ARG A 94 -21.98 18.14 8.42
N GLY A 95 -21.95 18.76 9.61
CA GLY A 95 -22.60 18.26 10.82
C GLY A 95 -21.82 17.18 11.57
N ALA A 96 -20.67 16.71 11.06
CA ALA A 96 -19.81 15.81 11.80
C ALA A 96 -18.89 16.57 12.75
N GLU A 97 -18.81 16.10 13.99
CA GLU A 97 -17.92 16.62 15.04
C GLU A 97 -17.01 15.49 15.55
N PRO A 98 -16.06 15.00 14.73
CA PRO A 98 -15.16 13.94 15.13
C PRO A 98 -14.17 14.44 16.19
N GLU A 99 -13.74 13.54 17.07
CA GLU A 99 -12.66 13.83 18.01
C GLU A 99 -11.33 13.85 17.26
N TRP A 100 -10.63 15.00 17.27
CA TRP A 100 -9.32 15.17 16.63
C TRP A 100 -8.13 14.91 17.56
N GLY A 101 -8.40 14.54 18.82
CA GLY A 101 -7.38 14.27 19.82
C GLY A 101 -6.40 15.44 20.03
N GLY A 102 -6.82 16.69 19.85
CA GLY A 102 -5.98 17.88 20.02
C GLY A 102 -5.17 18.31 18.79
N LEU A 103 -5.25 17.58 17.66
CA LEU A 103 -4.63 18.01 16.40
C LEU A 103 -5.28 19.28 15.83
N ASP A 104 -6.56 19.51 16.13
CA ASP A 104 -7.31 20.72 15.80
C ASP A 104 -6.78 21.98 16.51
N GLY A 105 -6.07 21.82 17.63
CA GLY A 105 -5.37 22.91 18.34
C GLY A 105 -3.91 23.10 17.93
N ARG A 106 -3.37 22.27 17.02
CA ARG A 106 -1.97 22.32 16.59
C ARG A 106 -1.71 23.53 15.68
N ALA A 107 -0.54 24.15 15.81
CA ALA A 107 -0.11 25.16 14.84
C ALA A 107 -0.02 24.54 13.43
N GLY A 108 -0.55 25.23 12.43
CA GLY A 108 -0.61 24.73 11.05
C GLY A 108 -1.75 23.75 10.76
N ALA A 109 -2.61 23.45 11.74
CA ALA A 109 -3.84 22.69 11.50
C ALA A 109 -4.96 23.59 10.96
N SER A 110 -5.73 23.08 10.02
CA SER A 110 -6.93 23.72 9.47
C SER A 110 -8.04 22.69 9.30
N ILE A 111 -9.30 23.12 9.44
CA ILE A 111 -10.46 22.26 9.29
C ILE A 111 -11.19 22.62 8.00
N PHE A 112 -11.44 21.62 7.16
CA PHE A 112 -12.32 21.73 6.00
C PHE A 112 -13.59 20.90 6.21
N THR A 113 -14.73 21.58 6.18
CA THR A 113 -16.04 20.94 6.18
C THR A 113 -16.53 20.81 4.74
N LEU A 114 -16.75 19.57 4.29
CA LEU A 114 -17.36 19.25 3.01
C LEU A 114 -18.83 19.66 3.00
N GLU A 115 -19.20 20.55 2.07
CA GLU A 115 -20.51 21.15 1.92
C GLU A 115 -20.90 21.21 0.44
N PRO A 116 -22.20 21.21 0.10
CA PRO A 116 -22.64 21.29 -1.30
C PRO A 116 -22.17 22.62 -1.94
N GLY A 117 -21.57 22.53 -3.13
CA GLY A 117 -21.09 23.69 -3.88
C GLY A 117 -19.82 24.36 -3.34
N LYS A 118 -19.20 23.79 -2.30
CA LYS A 118 -17.96 24.32 -1.72
C LYS A 118 -16.76 23.55 -2.25
N GLY A 119 -15.90 24.24 -3.00
CA GLY A 119 -14.66 23.69 -3.54
C GLY A 119 -13.63 23.33 -2.45
N TRP A 120 -12.70 22.46 -2.81
CA TRP A 120 -11.55 22.10 -1.96
C TRP A 120 -10.62 23.31 -1.72
N PRO A 121 -9.99 23.43 -0.54
CA PRO A 121 -9.09 24.53 -0.22
C PRO A 121 -7.83 24.52 -1.09
N GLU A 122 -7.39 25.66 -1.61
CA GLU A 122 -6.25 25.75 -2.52
C GLU A 122 -4.93 25.27 -1.89
N GLY A 123 -4.05 24.69 -2.72
CA GLY A 123 -2.74 24.21 -2.30
C GLY A 123 -2.73 22.79 -1.74
N LYS A 124 -1.54 22.32 -1.39
CA LYS A 124 -1.31 21.05 -0.70
C LYS A 124 -0.79 21.30 0.71
N VAL A 125 -1.15 20.42 1.62
CA VAL A 125 -0.64 20.35 3.00
C VAL A 125 0.18 19.07 3.16
N ASP A 126 0.97 18.98 4.22
CA ASP A 126 1.81 17.81 4.47
C ASP A 126 0.93 16.58 4.72
N ALA A 127 -0.01 16.69 5.66
CA ALA A 127 -0.90 15.60 6.05
C ALA A 127 -2.39 15.97 5.96
N VAL A 128 -3.20 15.03 5.48
CA VAL A 128 -4.67 15.14 5.43
C VAL A 128 -5.29 14.04 6.28
N LEU A 129 -6.19 14.39 7.20
CA LEU A 129 -6.89 13.44 8.06
C LEU A 129 -8.39 13.60 7.83
N ALA A 130 -9.07 12.53 7.46
CA ALA A 130 -10.50 12.48 7.25
C ALA A 130 -11.19 11.61 8.31
N ALA A 131 -12.18 12.18 8.99
CA ALA A 131 -13.03 11.49 9.96
C ALA A 131 -14.44 12.08 9.91
N GLY A 132 -15.48 11.26 10.11
CA GLY A 132 -16.85 11.76 10.00
C GLY A 132 -17.18 12.19 8.57
N LEU A 133 -16.66 11.49 7.54
CA LEU A 133 -16.64 11.98 6.16
C LEU A 133 -17.22 10.97 5.16
N VAL A 134 -16.46 9.92 4.84
CA VAL A 134 -16.72 9.02 3.70
C VAL A 134 -17.94 8.13 3.92
N GLU A 135 -18.28 7.85 5.17
CA GLU A 135 -19.48 7.15 5.59
C GLU A 135 -20.74 8.03 5.60
N ARG A 136 -20.56 9.36 5.55
CA ARG A 136 -21.63 10.37 5.60
C ARG A 136 -22.01 10.93 4.22
N ILE A 137 -21.55 10.29 3.14
CA ILE A 137 -21.81 10.67 1.74
C ILE A 137 -22.33 9.47 0.94
N PRO A 138 -23.00 9.69 -0.21
CA PRO A 138 -23.39 8.59 -1.09
C PRO A 138 -22.17 7.81 -1.60
N PRO A 139 -22.31 6.48 -1.83
CA PRO A 139 -21.21 5.68 -2.37
C PRO A 139 -20.64 6.16 -3.70
N ALA A 140 -21.47 6.81 -4.52
CA ALA A 140 -21.08 7.36 -5.81
C ALA A 140 -20.16 8.59 -5.70
N ASP A 141 -20.11 9.24 -4.53
CA ASP A 141 -19.30 10.44 -4.28
C ASP A 141 -18.00 10.13 -3.54
N ILE A 142 -17.86 8.93 -2.98
CA ILE A 142 -16.65 8.51 -2.26
C ILE A 142 -15.38 8.60 -3.14
N PRO A 143 -15.38 8.14 -4.41
CA PRO A 143 -14.15 8.17 -5.22
C PRO A 143 -13.57 9.57 -5.40
N TRP A 144 -14.38 10.54 -5.84
CA TRP A 144 -13.91 11.92 -6.05
C TRP A 144 -13.58 12.62 -4.73
N VAL A 145 -14.24 12.26 -3.62
CA VAL A 145 -13.90 12.79 -2.29
C VAL A 145 -12.53 12.27 -1.85
N LEU A 146 -12.27 10.96 -1.99
CA LEU A 146 -10.98 10.36 -1.66
C LEU A 146 -9.86 10.94 -2.53
N ASP A 147 -10.06 11.03 -3.84
CA ASP A 147 -9.10 11.69 -4.75
C ASP A 147 -8.84 13.14 -4.32
N GLY A 148 -9.87 13.86 -3.89
CA GLY A 148 -9.74 15.18 -3.31
C GLY A 148 -8.82 15.22 -2.09
N LEU A 149 -8.94 14.27 -1.16
CA LEU A 149 -8.05 14.16 0.00
C LEU A 149 -6.59 13.94 -0.43
N PHE A 150 -6.34 12.96 -1.31
CA PHE A 150 -4.99 12.64 -1.78
C PHE A 150 -4.38 13.76 -2.61
N ALA A 151 -5.18 14.49 -3.40
CA ALA A 151 -4.72 15.63 -4.18
C ALA A 151 -4.24 16.80 -3.31
N ARG A 152 -4.72 16.90 -2.06
CA ARG A 152 -4.27 17.91 -1.09
C ARG A 152 -3.14 17.45 -0.18
N ALA A 153 -2.83 16.16 -0.13
CA ALA A 153 -1.72 15.64 0.66
C ALA A 153 -0.39 15.68 -0.11
N GLN A 154 0.69 16.06 0.58
CA GLN A 154 2.06 15.89 0.08
C GLN A 154 2.66 14.57 0.55
N THR A 155 2.47 14.22 1.82
CA THR A 155 3.17 13.07 2.42
C THR A 155 2.21 12.00 2.91
N PHE A 156 1.06 12.36 3.50
CA PHE A 156 0.23 11.38 4.19
C PHE A 156 -1.28 11.69 4.16
N VAL A 157 -2.09 10.64 3.98
CA VAL A 157 -3.54 10.65 4.15
C VAL A 157 -3.98 9.62 5.19
N GLU A 158 -4.81 10.01 6.14
CA GLU A 158 -5.53 9.08 7.01
C GLU A 158 -7.03 9.17 6.77
N VAL A 159 -7.70 8.03 6.63
CA VAL A 159 -9.15 7.95 6.57
C VAL A 159 -9.65 7.05 7.70
N ARG A 160 -10.63 7.55 8.44
CA ARG A 160 -11.25 6.83 9.55
C ARG A 160 -12.70 6.55 9.26
N VAL A 161 -13.08 5.29 9.43
CA VAL A 161 -14.45 4.82 9.22
C VAL A 161 -14.98 4.25 10.55
N PRO A 162 -16.15 4.71 11.03
CA PRO A 162 -16.64 4.38 12.36
C PRO A 162 -17.22 2.97 12.53
N ALA A 163 -17.47 2.26 11.43
CA ALA A 163 -17.96 0.88 11.44
C ALA A 163 -17.74 0.23 10.07
N MET A 164 -17.60 -1.10 10.06
CA MET A 164 -17.62 -1.90 8.83
C MET A 164 -18.89 -2.73 8.71
N GLU A 165 -19.30 -3.00 7.47
CA GLU A 165 -20.18 -4.13 7.17
C GLU A 165 -19.40 -5.45 7.21
N PRO A 166 -20.04 -6.57 7.58
CA PRO A 166 -19.39 -7.88 7.51
C PRO A 166 -18.91 -8.22 6.09
N GLU A 167 -19.70 -7.89 5.07
CA GLU A 167 -19.44 -8.22 3.67
C GLU A 167 -19.98 -7.13 2.73
N GLY A 168 -19.47 -7.07 1.49
CA GLY A 168 -19.99 -6.20 0.46
C GLY A 168 -19.65 -4.71 0.66
N LEU A 169 -20.59 -3.84 0.30
CA LEU A 169 -20.44 -2.37 0.37
C LEU A 169 -20.22 -1.94 1.83
N GLY A 170 -19.13 -1.23 2.11
CA GLY A 170 -18.80 -0.80 3.47
C GLY A 170 -18.03 -1.83 4.30
N SER A 171 -17.71 -3.00 3.74
CA SER A 171 -16.79 -3.95 4.38
C SER A 171 -15.35 -3.43 4.38
N ALA A 172 -14.51 -3.99 5.25
CA ALA A 172 -13.11 -3.59 5.38
C ALA A 172 -12.34 -3.70 4.05
N GLU A 173 -12.57 -4.79 3.33
CA GLU A 173 -11.99 -5.05 2.02
C GLU A 173 -12.48 -4.07 0.95
N TRP A 174 -13.76 -3.71 1.00
CA TRP A 174 -14.32 -2.72 0.09
C TRP A 174 -13.72 -1.33 0.33
N TRP A 175 -13.62 -0.90 1.59
CA TRP A 175 -12.97 0.37 1.94
C TRP A 175 -11.49 0.40 1.55
N ARG A 176 -10.76 -0.69 1.80
CA ARG A 176 -9.37 -0.83 1.37
C ARG A 176 -9.23 -0.58 -0.12
N LYS A 177 -10.03 -1.24 -0.96
CA LYS A 177 -9.98 -1.09 -2.41
C LYS A 177 -10.25 0.34 -2.87
N ARG A 178 -11.24 1.03 -2.28
CA ARG A 178 -11.53 2.44 -2.58
C ARG A 178 -10.35 3.36 -2.26
N LEU A 179 -9.68 3.15 -1.13
CA LEU A 179 -8.47 3.92 -0.80
C LEU A 179 -7.29 3.58 -1.71
N GLU A 180 -7.09 2.30 -2.05
CA GLU A 180 -6.02 1.86 -2.96
C GLU A 180 -6.17 2.44 -4.37
N GLU A 181 -7.41 2.56 -4.86
CA GLU A 181 -7.72 3.18 -6.16
C GLU A 181 -7.31 4.66 -6.19
N ALA A 182 -7.72 5.44 -5.18
CA ALA A 182 -7.31 6.83 -5.04
C ALA A 182 -5.78 6.96 -4.87
N ALA A 183 -5.19 6.14 -3.99
CA ALA A 183 -3.76 6.16 -3.72
C ALA A 183 -2.90 5.84 -4.95
N ARG A 184 -3.40 5.03 -5.90
CA ARG A 184 -2.69 4.71 -7.15
C ARG A 184 -2.42 5.95 -7.99
N ARG A 185 -3.31 6.95 -7.95
CA ARG A 185 -3.17 8.25 -8.64
C ARG A 185 -2.18 9.19 -7.93
N HIS A 186 -1.80 8.85 -6.69
CA HIS A 186 -0.93 9.65 -5.82
C HIS A 186 0.21 8.82 -5.22
N PRO A 187 1.12 8.25 -6.04
CA PRO A 187 2.10 7.24 -5.60
C PRO A 187 3.13 7.74 -4.57
N ALA A 188 3.30 9.05 -4.44
CA ALA A 188 4.18 9.68 -3.46
C ALA A 188 3.55 9.80 -2.05
N VAL A 189 2.23 9.61 -1.93
CA VAL A 189 1.48 9.85 -0.70
C VAL A 189 1.32 8.53 0.06
N SER A 190 1.81 8.49 1.30
CA SER A 190 1.52 7.41 2.25
C SER A 190 0.05 7.45 2.66
N TRP A 191 -0.54 6.31 3.03
CA TRP A 191 -1.91 6.32 3.53
C TRP A 191 -2.18 5.29 4.62
N GLN A 192 -3.19 5.57 5.44
CA GLN A 192 -3.75 4.68 6.43
C GLN A 192 -5.28 4.71 6.38
N LEU A 193 -5.88 3.53 6.54
CA LEU A 193 -7.29 3.32 6.73
C LEU A 193 -7.52 2.63 8.06
N ASP A 194 -8.22 3.30 8.96
CA ASP A 194 -8.63 2.75 10.25
C ASP A 194 -10.15 2.56 10.25
N ILE A 195 -10.60 1.34 10.48
CA ILE A 195 -12.03 1.00 10.51
C ILE A 195 -12.34 0.35 11.84
N ALA A 196 -13.31 0.87 12.57
CA ALA A 196 -13.71 0.27 13.85
C ALA A 196 -14.47 -1.06 13.61
N ASP A 197 -14.07 -2.08 14.37
CA ASP A 197 -14.77 -3.37 14.41
C ASP A 197 -15.66 -3.42 15.65
N LEU A 198 -16.93 -3.05 15.46
CA LEU A 198 -17.94 -3.08 16.52
C LEU A 198 -18.38 -4.50 16.91
N SER A 199 -17.99 -5.52 16.13
CA SER A 199 -18.29 -6.92 16.41
C SER A 199 -17.21 -7.60 17.26
N ALA A 200 -16.05 -6.96 17.41
CA ALA A 200 -14.93 -7.50 18.14
C ALA A 200 -15.24 -7.64 19.65
N PRO A 201 -14.72 -8.69 20.32
CA PRO A 201 -14.90 -8.88 21.76
C PRO A 201 -14.31 -7.76 22.62
N ILE A 202 -13.31 -7.04 22.09
CA ILE A 202 -12.60 -5.97 22.79
C ILE A 202 -13.11 -4.63 22.25
N PRO A 203 -13.73 -3.78 23.08
CA PRO A 203 -14.14 -2.44 22.67
C PRO A 203 -12.98 -1.63 22.11
N GLY A 204 -13.21 -0.94 20.99
CA GLY A 204 -12.19 -0.13 20.33
C GLY A 204 -11.24 -0.90 19.41
N THR A 205 -11.49 -2.20 19.16
CA THR A 205 -10.77 -2.97 18.14
C THR A 205 -10.97 -2.34 16.76
N ARG A 206 -9.91 -2.39 15.94
CA ARG A 206 -9.90 -1.81 14.60
C ARG A 206 -9.24 -2.75 13.60
N VAL A 207 -9.72 -2.68 12.37
CA VAL A 207 -9.01 -3.18 11.20
C VAL A 207 -8.22 -2.02 10.62
N ARG A 208 -6.90 -2.22 10.47
CA ARG A 208 -5.98 -1.21 9.94
C ARG A 208 -5.34 -1.69 8.65
N PHE A 209 -5.43 -0.85 7.62
CA PHE A 209 -4.63 -0.99 6.41
C PHE A 209 -3.70 0.20 6.27
N ARG A 210 -2.46 -0.04 5.86
CA ARG A 210 -1.44 1.01 5.76
C ARG A 210 -0.53 0.77 4.57
N THR A 211 -0.18 1.84 3.87
CA THR A 211 0.95 1.90 2.94
C THR A 211 1.86 3.04 3.34
N GLU A 212 3.11 2.74 3.68
CA GLU A 212 4.14 3.74 3.93
C GLU A 212 4.96 3.96 2.66
N ARG A 213 4.83 5.15 2.07
CA ARG A 213 5.66 5.66 0.98
C ARG A 213 6.72 6.53 1.62
N ILE A 214 7.95 6.03 1.65
CA ILE A 214 9.09 6.79 2.13
C ILE A 214 9.46 7.78 1.02
N ALA A 215 9.04 9.04 1.19
CA ALA A 215 9.56 10.14 0.39
C ALA A 215 10.97 10.47 0.91
N SER A 216 12.00 9.78 0.44
CA SER A 216 13.36 10.26 0.63
C SER A 216 13.68 11.29 -0.45
N ALA A 217 14.25 12.42 -0.05
CA ALA A 217 14.67 13.50 -0.96
C ALA A 217 15.73 13.04 -1.99
N ASP A 218 16.47 11.97 -1.66
CA ASP A 218 17.27 11.17 -2.58
C ASP A 218 16.71 9.75 -2.57
N ALA A 219 16.36 9.17 -3.73
CA ALA A 219 15.88 7.79 -3.81
C ALA A 219 16.84 6.83 -3.06
N PRO A 220 16.33 5.87 -2.26
CA PRO A 220 17.18 5.01 -1.45
C PRO A 220 18.15 4.23 -2.33
N ARG A 221 19.38 4.03 -1.85
CA ARG A 221 20.38 3.25 -2.58
C ARG A 221 20.04 1.77 -2.49
N VAL A 222 19.65 1.18 -3.60
CA VAL A 222 19.28 -0.24 -3.68
C VAL A 222 20.41 -1.05 -4.31
N TRP A 223 20.79 -2.16 -3.68
CA TRP A 223 21.65 -3.18 -4.29
C TRP A 223 20.87 -4.45 -4.60
N ALA A 224 20.92 -4.89 -5.86
CA ALA A 224 20.40 -6.15 -6.34
C ALA A 224 21.54 -7.17 -6.40
N LEU A 225 21.55 -8.16 -5.50
CA LEU A 225 22.55 -9.22 -5.51
C LEU A 225 22.16 -10.30 -6.52
N VAL A 226 23.06 -10.59 -7.45
CA VAL A 226 22.87 -11.62 -8.47
C VAL A 226 24.07 -12.56 -8.49
N ASP A 227 23.85 -13.84 -8.69
CA ASP A 227 24.90 -14.87 -8.61
C ASP A 227 24.90 -15.91 -9.73
N GLY A 228 24.10 -15.67 -10.77
CA GLY A 228 24.06 -16.50 -11.96
C GLY A 228 22.96 -17.56 -11.92
N ASP A 229 22.18 -17.68 -10.84
CA ASP A 229 20.92 -18.40 -10.87
C ASP A 229 19.87 -17.59 -11.66
N ALA A 230 19.59 -18.01 -12.89
CA ALA A 230 18.70 -17.29 -13.81
C ALA A 230 17.30 -17.01 -13.21
N SER A 231 16.78 -17.91 -12.38
CA SER A 231 15.46 -17.75 -11.75
C SER A 231 15.49 -16.73 -10.60
N GLY A 232 16.45 -16.86 -9.68
CA GLY A 232 16.66 -15.92 -8.59
C GLY A 232 17.01 -14.52 -9.09
N ASP A 233 17.97 -14.42 -10.01
CA ASP A 233 18.44 -13.16 -10.59
C ASP A 233 17.28 -12.40 -11.26
N ALA A 234 16.43 -13.10 -12.03
CA ALA A 234 15.27 -12.48 -12.66
C ALA A 234 14.27 -11.92 -11.63
N GLN A 235 14.03 -12.62 -10.52
CA GLN A 235 13.13 -12.16 -9.47
C GLN A 235 13.70 -10.95 -8.71
N VAL A 236 15.00 -10.96 -8.40
CA VAL A 236 15.69 -9.83 -7.76
C VAL A 236 15.60 -8.59 -8.65
N GLN A 237 15.93 -8.72 -9.93
CA GLN A 237 15.91 -7.63 -10.90
C GLN A 237 14.50 -7.06 -11.11
N ARG A 238 13.49 -7.93 -11.19
CA ARG A 238 12.08 -7.52 -11.33
C ARG A 238 11.60 -6.76 -10.10
N LEU A 239 11.84 -7.29 -8.91
CA LEU A 239 11.46 -6.59 -7.68
C LEU A 239 12.17 -5.24 -7.58
N ALA A 240 13.48 -5.18 -7.84
CA ALA A 240 14.25 -3.95 -7.83
C ALA A 240 13.69 -2.91 -8.81
N SER A 241 13.31 -3.33 -10.02
CA SER A 241 12.71 -2.46 -11.03
C SER A 241 11.32 -1.99 -10.64
N ALA A 242 10.49 -2.87 -10.06
CA ALA A 242 9.13 -2.56 -9.62
C ALA A 242 9.09 -1.58 -8.44
N LEU A 243 10.18 -1.43 -7.68
CA LEU A 243 10.30 -0.39 -6.65
C LEU A 243 10.33 1.03 -7.23
N GLY A 244 10.68 1.18 -8.51
CA GLY A 244 10.80 2.50 -9.16
C GLY A 244 12.00 3.33 -8.70
N TRP A 245 12.92 2.75 -7.92
CA TRP A 245 14.16 3.39 -7.46
C TRP A 245 15.35 3.00 -8.34
N GLY A 246 16.36 3.86 -8.42
CA GLY A 246 17.64 3.50 -9.04
C GLY A 246 18.35 2.41 -8.23
N PHE A 247 18.82 1.35 -8.89
CA PHE A 247 19.49 0.23 -8.22
C PHE A 247 20.79 -0.18 -8.91
N GLU A 248 21.76 -0.65 -8.12
CA GLU A 248 23.01 -1.22 -8.61
C GLU A 248 22.94 -2.74 -8.57
N THR A 249 23.28 -3.39 -9.69
CA THR A 249 23.42 -4.85 -9.71
C THR A 249 24.81 -5.26 -9.25
N LYS A 250 24.90 -5.98 -8.13
CA LYS A 250 26.15 -6.55 -7.61
C LYS A 250 26.22 -8.04 -7.96
N ARG A 251 27.06 -8.36 -8.94
CA ARG A 251 27.38 -9.75 -9.30
C ARG A 251 28.28 -10.37 -8.25
N LEU A 252 27.87 -11.51 -7.70
CA LEU A 252 28.63 -12.31 -6.77
C LEU A 252 29.13 -13.57 -7.46
N ALA A 253 30.39 -13.88 -7.22
CA ALA A 253 30.99 -15.16 -7.53
C ALA A 253 31.50 -15.74 -6.22
N TYR A 254 31.36 -17.06 -6.05
CA TYR A 254 31.71 -17.71 -4.80
C TYR A 254 32.92 -18.63 -4.93
N ASN A 255 33.63 -18.79 -3.83
CA ASN A 255 34.70 -19.75 -3.68
C ASN A 255 34.18 -21.08 -3.10
N LEU A 256 35.08 -22.06 -2.88
CA LEU A 256 34.70 -23.41 -2.42
C LEU A 256 33.95 -23.45 -1.07
N ARG A 257 34.00 -22.37 -0.27
CA ARG A 257 33.29 -22.28 1.02
C ARG A 257 31.78 -22.15 0.86
N ASP A 258 31.27 -21.85 -0.34
CA ASP A 258 29.83 -21.82 -0.65
C ASP A 258 29.14 -23.20 -0.50
N MET A 259 29.94 -24.27 -0.55
CA MET A 259 29.47 -25.62 -0.28
C MET A 259 29.04 -25.82 1.18
N LEU A 260 29.44 -24.93 2.10
CA LEU A 260 29.02 -25.02 3.49
C LEU A 260 27.52 -24.69 3.65
N PRO A 261 26.83 -25.28 4.64
CA PRO A 261 25.48 -24.87 4.99
C PRO A 261 25.49 -23.43 5.56
N ASN A 262 24.55 -22.58 5.14
CA ASN A 262 24.52 -21.17 5.57
C ASN A 262 24.32 -20.99 7.07
N ALA A 263 23.74 -21.98 7.76
CA ALA A 263 23.65 -22.00 9.22
C ALA A 263 25.03 -21.84 9.90
N PHE A 264 26.12 -22.29 9.25
CA PHE A 264 27.49 -22.11 9.73
C PHE A 264 28.14 -20.82 9.22
N LEU A 265 27.71 -20.29 8.07
CA LEU A 265 28.27 -19.06 7.50
C LEU A 265 27.76 -17.80 8.23
N GLY A 266 26.52 -17.80 8.71
CA GLY A 266 25.92 -16.64 9.38
C GLY A 266 25.92 -15.38 8.49
N ALA A 267 26.08 -14.20 9.10
CA ALA A 267 26.27 -12.93 8.39
C ALA A 267 27.72 -12.75 7.93
N SER A 268 28.13 -13.47 6.88
CA SER A 268 29.51 -13.48 6.38
C SER A 268 29.58 -13.34 4.85
N ALA A 269 30.65 -12.68 4.39
CA ALA A 269 31.07 -12.63 2.99
C ALA A 269 32.33 -13.50 2.71
N SER A 270 32.70 -14.39 3.63
CA SER A 270 33.94 -15.19 3.55
C SER A 270 33.97 -16.23 2.42
N HIS A 271 32.81 -16.56 1.85
CA HIS A 271 32.65 -17.43 0.67
C HIS A 271 32.57 -16.65 -0.64
N VAL A 272 32.62 -15.31 -0.61
CA VAL A 272 32.68 -14.47 -1.81
C VAL A 272 34.10 -14.46 -2.36
N ASP A 273 34.24 -14.64 -3.67
CA ASP A 273 35.49 -14.43 -4.40
C ASP A 273 35.58 -12.95 -4.79
N ALA A 274 36.42 -12.20 -4.07
CA ALA A 274 36.52 -10.75 -4.24
C ALA A 274 37.06 -10.32 -5.61
N ASP A 275 37.85 -11.16 -6.29
CA ASP A 275 38.43 -10.85 -7.59
C ASP A 275 37.42 -11.03 -8.73
N ARG A 276 36.44 -11.91 -8.52
CA ARG A 276 35.40 -12.24 -9.50
C ARG A 276 34.05 -11.60 -9.20
N SER A 277 33.90 -10.99 -8.02
CA SER A 277 32.68 -10.34 -7.57
C SER A 277 32.74 -8.83 -7.72
N SER A 278 31.58 -8.21 -7.74
CA SER A 278 31.44 -6.76 -7.63
C SER A 278 31.93 -6.31 -6.26
N ARG A 279 32.52 -5.11 -6.20
CA ARG A 279 32.94 -4.52 -4.93
C ARG A 279 31.71 -4.21 -4.07
N LEU A 280 31.82 -4.59 -2.79
CA LEU A 280 30.85 -4.34 -1.73
C LEU A 280 31.47 -3.33 -0.73
N ASP A 281 31.84 -2.17 -1.26
CA ASP A 281 32.46 -1.05 -0.55
C ASP A 281 31.46 0.08 -0.30
N GLU A 282 31.87 1.05 0.53
CA GLU A 282 31.06 2.24 0.81
C GLU A 282 30.82 3.08 -0.46
N PRO A 283 29.68 3.78 -0.59
CA PRO A 283 28.61 3.91 0.41
C PRO A 283 27.69 2.68 0.49
N MET A 284 27.46 2.17 1.70
CA MET A 284 26.54 1.06 1.96
C MET A 284 25.12 1.38 1.48
N PRO A 285 24.37 0.39 0.97
CA PRO A 285 23.01 0.59 0.49
C PRO A 285 22.02 0.77 1.64
N ASP A 286 20.90 1.43 1.36
CA ASP A 286 19.76 1.49 2.28
C ASP A 286 18.94 0.20 2.19
N LEU A 287 18.92 -0.44 1.01
CA LEU A 287 18.20 -1.68 0.75
C LEU A 287 19.04 -2.69 -0.04
N VAL A 288 19.05 -3.94 0.40
CA VAL A 288 19.61 -5.08 -0.34
C VAL A 288 18.48 -6.05 -0.68
N ILE A 289 18.42 -6.45 -1.96
CA ILE A 289 17.52 -7.49 -2.45
C ILE A 289 18.36 -8.68 -2.90
N ALA A 290 18.07 -9.85 -2.37
CA ALA A 290 18.82 -11.09 -2.65
C ALA A 290 17.87 -12.26 -2.87
N ALA A 291 18.30 -13.26 -3.62
CA ALA A 291 17.58 -14.51 -3.83
C ALA A 291 18.52 -15.71 -3.75
N GLY A 292 17.99 -16.86 -3.32
CA GLY A 292 18.73 -18.10 -3.26
C GLY A 292 19.60 -18.28 -2.01
N LYS A 293 20.23 -19.46 -1.93
CA LYS A 293 21.03 -19.87 -0.78
C LYS A 293 22.29 -19.00 -0.65
N SER A 294 23.09 -18.87 -1.70
CA SER A 294 24.48 -18.40 -1.59
C SER A 294 24.60 -16.90 -1.30
N SER A 295 23.63 -16.10 -1.73
CA SER A 295 23.59 -14.65 -1.51
C SER A 295 23.09 -14.26 -0.11
N ALA A 296 22.31 -15.13 0.56
CA ALA A 296 21.66 -14.81 1.84
C ALA A 296 22.64 -14.45 2.97
N PRO A 297 23.75 -15.19 3.19
CA PRO A 297 24.78 -14.81 4.16
C PRO A 297 25.45 -13.47 3.85
N VAL A 298 25.65 -13.16 2.56
CA VAL A 298 26.25 -11.90 2.10
C VAL A 298 25.33 -10.73 2.40
N ALA A 299 24.02 -10.89 2.17
CA ALA A 299 23.04 -9.86 2.48
C ALA A 299 23.01 -9.53 3.99
N GLY A 300 23.05 -10.56 4.84
CA GLY A 300 23.20 -10.38 6.29
C GLY A 300 24.54 -9.73 6.69
N TRP A 301 25.62 -10.05 5.99
CA TRP A 301 26.92 -9.38 6.18
C TRP A 301 26.86 -7.89 5.84
N ILE A 302 26.22 -7.49 4.74
CA ILE A 302 26.06 -6.08 4.35
C ILE A 302 25.31 -5.31 5.44
N LYS A 303 24.22 -5.87 5.98
CA LYS A 303 23.50 -5.28 7.12
C LYS A 303 24.38 -5.10 8.34
N LYS A 304 25.21 -6.09 8.66
CA LYS A 304 26.17 -5.98 9.76
C LYS A 304 27.23 -4.92 9.48
N ALA A 305 27.77 -4.87 8.27
CA ALA A 305 28.80 -3.92 7.84
C ALA A 305 28.30 -2.48 7.86
N SER A 306 27.03 -2.23 7.55
CA SER A 306 26.41 -0.90 7.62
C SER A 306 25.99 -0.48 9.03
N GLY A 307 26.24 -1.31 10.06
CA GLY A 307 25.81 -1.04 11.43
C GLY A 307 24.30 -1.22 11.65
N GLY A 308 23.63 -2.03 10.82
CA GLY A 308 22.19 -2.29 10.88
C GLY A 308 21.33 -1.28 10.13
N ARG A 309 21.94 -0.32 9.41
CA ARG A 309 21.21 0.70 8.62
C ARG A 309 20.57 0.13 7.36
N THR A 310 21.25 -0.83 6.72
CA THR A 310 20.75 -1.50 5.51
C THR A 310 19.61 -2.45 5.85
N ARG A 311 18.49 -2.29 5.16
CA ARG A 311 17.39 -3.26 5.18
C ARG A 311 17.66 -4.39 4.20
N VAL A 312 17.36 -5.62 4.61
CA VAL A 312 17.61 -6.81 3.80
C VAL A 312 16.31 -7.53 3.48
N VAL A 313 16.02 -7.65 2.18
CA VAL A 313 14.89 -8.40 1.63
C VAL A 313 15.43 -9.65 0.94
N GLN A 314 15.00 -10.82 1.40
CA GLN A 314 15.33 -12.10 0.79
C GLN A 314 14.13 -12.68 0.04
N LEU A 315 14.36 -13.13 -1.19
CA LEU A 315 13.38 -13.87 -1.99
C LEU A 315 13.61 -15.37 -1.87
N GLY A 316 12.51 -16.12 -1.69
CA GLY A 316 12.51 -17.56 -1.51
C GLY A 316 13.10 -18.00 -0.18
N HIS A 317 13.58 -19.25 -0.13
CA HIS A 317 14.11 -19.84 1.10
C HIS A 317 15.57 -19.41 1.37
N PRO A 318 15.88 -18.66 2.46
CA PRO A 318 17.24 -18.16 2.75
C PRO A 318 18.25 -19.26 3.06
N ASN A 319 17.78 -20.42 3.53
CA ASN A 319 18.61 -21.50 4.09
C ASN A 319 19.54 -21.06 5.24
N ALA A 320 19.30 -19.88 5.82
CA ALA A 320 20.06 -19.24 6.90
C ALA A 320 19.12 -18.87 8.06
N SER A 321 19.66 -18.33 9.16
CA SER A 321 18.82 -17.79 10.25
C SER A 321 17.95 -16.64 9.73
N PHE A 322 16.68 -16.62 10.11
CA PHE A 322 15.73 -15.63 9.60
C PHE A 322 15.99 -14.24 10.20
N ASP A 323 16.65 -14.17 11.34
CA ASP A 323 16.99 -12.92 12.05
C ASP A 323 18.01 -12.06 11.26
N LEU A 324 18.64 -12.63 10.23
CA LEU A 324 19.52 -11.89 9.32
C LEU A 324 18.75 -10.94 8.40
N PHE A 325 17.45 -11.14 8.23
CA PHE A 325 16.62 -10.48 7.23
C PHE A 325 15.54 -9.62 7.88
N ASP A 326 15.31 -8.43 7.33
CA ASP A 326 14.18 -7.59 7.72
C ASP A 326 12.87 -8.10 7.11
N LEU A 327 12.95 -8.73 5.93
CA LEU A 327 11.81 -9.34 5.25
C LEU A 327 12.25 -10.54 4.40
N ILE A 328 11.49 -11.63 4.47
CA ILE A 328 11.60 -12.81 3.61
C ILE A 328 10.31 -12.91 2.82
N VAL A 329 10.39 -12.80 1.49
CA VAL A 329 9.24 -12.95 0.59
C VAL A 329 9.30 -14.34 -0.04
N THR A 330 8.31 -15.17 0.25
CA THR A 330 8.34 -16.59 -0.13
C THR A 330 7.02 -17.02 -0.77
N ALA A 331 7.11 -17.94 -1.74
CA ALA A 331 5.94 -18.65 -2.23
C ALA A 331 5.56 -19.82 -1.29
N PRO A 332 4.33 -20.36 -1.35
CA PRO A 332 3.84 -21.35 -0.40
C PRO A 332 4.53 -22.72 -0.52
N ASP A 333 5.10 -23.01 -1.68
CA ASP A 333 5.87 -24.22 -2.00
C ASP A 333 7.12 -24.41 -1.13
N HIS A 334 7.72 -23.31 -0.67
CA HIS A 334 8.87 -23.32 0.23
C HIS A 334 8.53 -23.66 1.68
N ARG A 335 7.23 -23.67 2.05
CA ARG A 335 6.72 -24.09 3.37
C ARG A 335 7.45 -23.46 4.56
N LEU A 336 7.79 -22.17 4.46
CA LEU A 336 8.38 -21.44 5.57
C LEU A 336 7.38 -21.29 6.74
N PRO A 337 7.86 -21.24 7.99
CA PRO A 337 7.00 -20.95 9.13
C PRO A 337 6.49 -19.51 9.07
N VAL A 338 5.26 -19.30 9.55
CA VAL A 338 4.68 -17.97 9.75
C VAL A 338 5.49 -17.24 10.84
N ARG A 339 6.08 -16.10 10.49
CA ARG A 339 6.83 -15.20 11.37
C ARG A 339 6.62 -13.76 10.91
N ASP A 340 6.85 -12.80 11.81
CA ASP A 340 6.63 -11.38 11.54
C ASP A 340 7.42 -10.86 10.33
N ASN A 341 8.62 -11.39 10.08
CA ASN A 341 9.46 -11.03 8.95
C ASN A 341 9.32 -11.97 7.74
N VAL A 342 8.28 -12.81 7.68
CA VAL A 342 8.02 -13.74 6.56
C VAL A 342 6.69 -13.38 5.89
N LEU A 343 6.78 -12.92 4.65
CA LEU A 343 5.65 -12.60 3.79
C LEU A 343 5.42 -13.72 2.78
N HIS A 344 4.26 -14.37 2.86
CA HIS A 344 3.83 -15.37 1.88
C HIS A 344 3.13 -14.69 0.71
N VAL A 345 3.66 -14.86 -0.51
CA VAL A 345 3.04 -14.42 -1.76
C VAL A 345 2.35 -15.57 -2.47
N ALA A 346 1.29 -15.29 -3.22
CA ALA A 346 0.47 -16.33 -3.87
C ALA A 346 1.21 -17.05 -5.02
N ALA A 347 2.18 -16.39 -5.64
CA ALA A 347 3.00 -16.93 -6.72
C ALA A 347 4.41 -16.29 -6.71
N PRO A 348 5.42 -16.94 -7.32
CA PRO A 348 6.74 -16.34 -7.51
C PRO A 348 6.65 -15.01 -8.27
N LEU A 349 7.55 -14.07 -7.96
CA LEU A 349 7.54 -12.70 -8.52
C LEU A 349 7.99 -12.63 -9.99
N ALA A 350 8.20 -13.78 -10.65
CA ALA A 350 8.64 -13.88 -12.03
C ALA A 350 7.62 -13.32 -13.06
N GLY A 351 6.35 -13.16 -12.66
CA GLY A 351 5.25 -12.66 -13.50
C GLY A 351 4.71 -11.27 -13.13
N LEU A 352 5.45 -10.47 -12.35
CA LEU A 352 5.12 -9.05 -12.17
C LEU A 352 5.49 -8.31 -13.46
N ASP A 353 4.49 -7.74 -14.14
CA ASP A 353 4.63 -6.78 -15.24
C ASP A 353 4.43 -5.35 -14.72
#